data_AF-A0A520J4Q6-F1
#
_entry.id   AF-A0A520J4Q6-F1
#
_cell.length_a   1.000
_cell.length_b   1.000
_cell.length_c   1.000
_cell.angle_alpha   90.00
_cell.angle_beta   90.00
_cell.angle_gamma   90.00
#
_symmetry.space_group_name_H-M   'P 1'
#
loop_
_entity.id
_entity.type
_entity.pdbx_description
1 polymer ?
#
loop_
_entity_poly.entity_id
_entity_poly.type
_entity_poly.pdbx_seq_one_letter_code
_entity_poly.pdbx_strand_id
1 'polypeptide(L)'
;MTNDRPYIICLMMTSLDGKILGEKWGDSPGVNTLRASFEQAHDEIGVKAWIVGRTTMEKDFTDYEKPILKKGHQEIEKVDFVAEHNSESFAIALDGSAKLGWKEATMQGDHVITVLTEGVPDAYLAHLKDIGLSYI
;
A
#
# COMPACT_ATOMS: atom_id res chain seq x y z
N MET A 1 -0.08 -1.66 29.48
CA MET A 1 1.11 -2.23 28.83
C MET A 1 1.41 -1.37 27.63
N THR A 2 2.54 -0.66 27.59
CA THR A 2 3.03 -0.01 26.37
C THR A 2 3.53 -1.12 25.46
N ASN A 3 2.62 -1.66 24.65
CA ASN A 3 3.00 -2.52 23.56
C ASN A 3 3.47 -1.58 22.45
N ASP A 4 4.78 -1.48 22.22
CA ASP A 4 5.40 -0.62 21.18
C ASP A 4 5.10 -1.11 19.76
N ARG A 5 4.05 -1.92 19.59
CA ARG A 5 3.63 -2.51 18.34
C ARG A 5 2.22 -2.02 18.01
N PRO A 6 1.95 -1.65 16.75
CA PRO A 6 0.61 -1.26 16.34
C PRO A 6 -0.37 -2.42 16.57
N TYR A 7 -1.59 -2.07 16.97
CA TYR A 7 -2.70 -3.01 17.00
C TYR A 7 -3.21 -3.22 15.57
N ILE A 8 -3.26 -4.48 15.12
CA ILE A 8 -3.62 -4.83 13.74
C ILE A 8 -4.97 -5.54 13.71
N ILE A 9 -5.86 -5.08 12.84
CA ILE A 9 -7.14 -5.73 12.54
C ILE A 9 -7.05 -6.33 11.13
N CYS A 10 -7.37 -7.61 11.01
CA CYS A 10 -7.53 -8.27 9.72
C CYS A 10 -9.02 -8.24 9.33
N LEU A 11 -9.42 -7.25 8.54
CA LEU A 11 -10.77 -7.16 8.00
C LEU A 11 -10.85 -7.98 6.70
N MET A 12 -11.78 -8.93 6.61
CA MET A 12 -11.89 -9.84 5.48
C MET A 12 -13.34 -9.97 4.99
N MET A 13 -13.50 -10.06 3.67
CA MET A 13 -14.73 -10.50 3.02
C MET A 13 -14.47 -11.81 2.28
N THR A 14 -15.29 -12.84 2.55
CA THR A 14 -15.16 -14.16 1.93
C THR A 14 -16.52 -14.68 1.48
N SER A 15 -16.53 -15.56 0.49
CA SER A 15 -17.69 -16.40 0.22
C SER A 15 -17.92 -17.42 1.35
N LEU A 16 -19.09 -18.08 1.35
CA LEU A 16 -19.42 -19.13 2.33
C LEU A 16 -18.47 -20.33 2.29
N ASP A 17 -17.88 -20.62 1.12
CA ASP A 17 -16.84 -21.65 0.95
C ASP A 17 -15.42 -21.15 1.23
N GLY A 18 -15.27 -19.95 1.81
CA GLY A 18 -14.00 -19.42 2.30
C GLY A 18 -13.09 -18.83 1.22
N LYS A 19 -13.59 -18.55 0.01
CA LYS A 19 -12.80 -17.94 -1.05
C LYS A 19 -12.78 -16.41 -0.92
N ILE A 20 -11.59 -15.84 -1.03
CA ILE A 20 -11.37 -14.37 -1.09
C ILE A 20 -11.52 -13.81 -2.51
N LEU A 21 -11.46 -14.67 -3.53
CA LEU A 21 -11.69 -14.38 -4.94
C LEU A 21 -12.27 -15.63 -5.63
N GLY A 22 -13.22 -15.46 -6.53
CA GLY A 22 -13.91 -16.57 -7.20
C GLY A 22 -14.87 -16.09 -8.30
N GLU A 23 -15.53 -17.01 -9.00
CA GLU A 23 -16.34 -16.71 -10.20
C GLU A 23 -17.49 -15.72 -9.96
N LYS A 24 -17.99 -15.63 -8.73
CA LYS A 24 -19.08 -14.72 -8.36
C LYS A 24 -18.61 -13.31 -8.01
N TRP A 25 -17.30 -13.08 -7.91
CA TRP A 25 -16.74 -11.73 -7.69
C TRP A 25 -16.78 -10.92 -8.98
N GLY A 26 -16.90 -9.60 -8.88
CA GLY A 26 -17.04 -8.69 -10.03
C GLY A 26 -18.08 -7.60 -9.76
N ASP A 27 -18.54 -6.91 -10.80
CA ASP A 27 -19.34 -5.69 -10.66
C ASP A 27 -20.85 -5.92 -10.59
N SER A 28 -21.28 -7.12 -10.20
CA SER A 28 -22.71 -7.39 -10.04
C SER A 28 -23.30 -6.51 -8.92
N PRO A 29 -24.57 -6.09 -9.01
CA PRO A 29 -25.19 -5.24 -7.99
C PRO A 29 -25.12 -5.84 -6.57
N GLY A 30 -25.26 -7.17 -6.45
CA GLY A 30 -25.14 -7.86 -5.16
C GLY A 30 -23.73 -7.78 -4.57
N VAL A 31 -22.69 -8.01 -5.38
CA VAL A 31 -21.29 -7.89 -4.92
C VAL A 31 -20.95 -6.45 -4.58
N ASN A 32 -21.43 -5.48 -5.36
CA ASN A 32 -21.21 -4.06 -5.09
C ASN A 32 -21.84 -3.64 -3.75
N THR A 33 -23.01 -4.20 -3.41
CA THR A 33 -23.65 -3.98 -2.10
C THR A 33 -22.81 -4.55 -0.97
N LEU A 34 -22.29 -5.78 -1.12
CA LEU A 34 -21.42 -6.41 -0.11
C LEU A 34 -20.11 -5.64 0.07
N ARG A 35 -19.50 -5.18 -1.02
CA ARG A 35 -18.30 -4.33 -0.98
C ARG A 35 -18.58 -3.01 -0.25
N ALA A 36 -19.71 -2.36 -0.50
CA ALA A 36 -20.09 -1.16 0.24
C ALA A 36 -20.23 -1.41 1.76
N SER A 37 -20.80 -2.56 2.16
CA SER A 37 -20.83 -2.94 3.59
C SER A 37 -19.45 -3.21 4.18
N PHE A 38 -18.52 -3.77 3.40
CA PHE A 38 -17.13 -3.94 3.81
C PHE A 38 -16.43 -2.59 4.02
N GLU A 39 -16.58 -1.64 3.08
CA GLU A 39 -16.03 -0.28 3.24
C GLU A 39 -16.65 0.45 4.43
N GLN A 40 -17.96 0.31 4.66
CA GLN A 40 -18.60 0.89 5.84
C GLN A 40 -17.98 0.35 7.14
N ALA A 41 -17.75 -0.96 7.22
CA ALA A 41 -17.12 -1.57 8.39
C ALA A 41 -15.67 -1.08 8.57
N HIS A 42 -14.93 -0.91 7.47
CA HIS A 42 -13.59 -0.31 7.48
C HIS A 42 -13.62 1.11 8.07
N ASP A 43 -14.55 1.94 7.63
CA ASP A 43 -14.69 3.32 8.09
C ASP A 43 -15.12 3.39 9.56
N GLU A 44 -16.02 2.51 10.00
CA GLU A 44 -16.46 2.42 11.40
C GLU A 44 -15.35 1.96 12.35
N ILE A 45 -14.43 1.11 11.87
CA ILE A 45 -13.22 0.74 12.62
C ILE A 45 -12.31 1.96 12.83
N GLY A 46 -12.28 2.90 11.89
CA GLY A 46 -11.64 4.21 12.06
C GLY A 46 -10.12 4.16 12.22
N VAL A 47 -9.45 3.19 11.59
CA VAL A 47 -7.98 3.10 11.60
C VAL A 47 -7.36 4.12 10.64
N LYS A 48 -6.27 4.75 11.08
CA LYS A 48 -5.53 5.75 10.29
C LYS A 48 -4.50 5.13 9.34
N ALA A 49 -4.50 3.81 9.18
CA ALA A 49 -3.60 3.14 8.25
C ALA A 49 -4.22 1.84 7.75
N TRP A 50 -4.05 1.58 6.46
CA TRP A 50 -4.37 0.30 5.84
C TRP A 50 -3.13 -0.29 5.18
N ILE A 51 -3.09 -1.62 5.08
CA ILE A 51 -1.94 -2.35 4.57
C ILE A 51 -2.36 -3.44 3.60
N VAL A 52 -1.67 -3.54 2.46
CA VAL A 52 -1.86 -4.62 1.48
C VAL A 52 -0.53 -5.11 0.92
N GLY A 53 -0.55 -6.33 0.38
CA GLY A 53 0.59 -6.89 -0.33
C GLY A 53 0.79 -6.28 -1.72
N ARG A 54 2.02 -6.36 -2.24
CA ARG A 54 2.39 -5.87 -3.59
C ARG A 54 1.40 -6.23 -4.68
N THR A 55 0.94 -7.47 -4.77
CA THR A 55 0.05 -7.90 -5.87
C THR A 55 -1.29 -7.19 -5.84
N THR A 56 -1.85 -6.96 -4.65
CA THR A 56 -3.10 -6.19 -4.48
C THR A 56 -2.86 -4.72 -4.81
N MET A 57 -1.78 -4.13 -4.28
CA MET A 57 -1.43 -2.74 -4.59
C MET A 57 -1.23 -2.52 -6.11
N GLU A 58 -0.52 -3.44 -6.76
CA GLU A 58 -0.23 -3.39 -8.20
C GLU A 58 -1.51 -3.43 -9.05
N LYS A 59 -2.42 -4.36 -8.72
CA LYS A 59 -3.64 -4.60 -9.49
C LYS A 59 -4.72 -3.56 -9.23
N ASP A 60 -4.98 -3.25 -7.96
CA ASP A 60 -6.20 -2.52 -7.56
C ASP A 60 -5.95 -1.02 -7.34
N PHE A 61 -4.69 -0.58 -7.19
CA PHE A 61 -4.37 0.81 -6.82
C PHE A 61 -3.38 1.49 -7.76
N THR A 62 -2.39 0.78 -8.30
CA THR A 62 -1.39 1.39 -9.20
C THR A 62 -1.61 1.05 -10.66
N ASP A 63 -2.67 0.33 -11.04
CA ASP A 63 -2.96 -0.07 -12.43
C ASP A 63 -1.74 -0.65 -13.18
N TYR A 64 -1.01 -1.56 -12.52
CA TYR A 64 0.16 -2.25 -13.06
C TYR A 64 1.34 -1.36 -13.50
N GLU A 65 1.37 -0.10 -13.04
CA GLU A 65 2.47 0.83 -13.26
C GLU A 65 3.81 0.21 -12.89
N LYS A 66 4.82 0.47 -13.74
CA LYS A 66 6.15 -0.15 -13.61
C LYS A 66 7.06 0.70 -12.73
N PRO A 67 7.99 0.07 -12.00
CA PRO A 67 8.88 0.78 -11.10
C PRO A 67 9.74 1.78 -11.88
N ILE A 68 9.78 3.01 -11.38
CA ILE A 68 10.55 4.10 -11.99
C ILE A 68 11.96 4.07 -11.37
N LEU A 69 12.97 3.94 -12.23
CA LEU A 69 14.37 3.94 -11.83
C LEU A 69 15.00 5.28 -12.24
N LYS A 70 15.38 6.08 -11.25
CA LYS A 70 16.03 7.36 -11.49
C LYS A 70 17.41 7.15 -12.14
N LYS A 71 17.72 7.94 -13.17
CA LYS A 71 19.06 7.98 -13.79
C LYS A 71 19.91 9.05 -13.11
N GLY A 72 21.23 8.83 -13.07
CA GLY A 72 22.17 9.83 -12.53
C GLY A 72 22.00 10.07 -11.03
N HIS A 73 21.66 9.04 -10.26
CA HIS A 73 21.61 9.09 -8.81
C HIS A 73 23.01 8.84 -8.20
N GLN A 74 23.20 9.31 -6.97
CA GLN A 74 24.33 8.88 -6.14
C GLN A 74 23.97 7.55 -5.46
N GLU A 75 24.96 6.89 -4.87
CA GLU A 75 24.73 5.75 -3.98
C GLU A 75 23.76 6.16 -2.86
N ILE A 76 22.81 5.29 -2.54
CA ILE A 76 21.80 5.55 -1.51
C ILE A 76 22.01 4.60 -0.35
N GLU A 77 22.22 5.17 0.82
CA GLU A 77 22.18 4.42 2.07
C GLU A 77 20.78 3.80 2.25
N LYS A 78 20.77 2.47 2.45
CA LYS A 78 19.54 1.67 2.56
C LYS A 78 19.03 1.67 4.00
N VAL A 79 18.67 2.87 4.45
CA VAL A 79 18.03 3.13 5.75
C VAL A 79 16.64 3.70 5.53
N ASP A 80 15.79 3.54 6.54
CA ASP A 80 14.43 4.09 6.57
C ASP A 80 14.43 5.57 6.15
N PHE A 81 13.47 5.92 5.30
CA PHE A 81 13.23 7.27 4.85
C PHE A 81 11.79 7.66 5.16
N VAL A 82 11.64 8.55 6.14
CA VAL A 82 10.37 9.19 6.47
C VAL A 82 10.35 10.57 5.82
N ALA A 83 9.51 10.73 4.82
CA ALA A 83 9.33 11.98 4.11
C ALA A 83 8.44 12.94 4.90
N GLU A 84 8.66 14.24 4.75
CA GLU A 84 7.77 15.27 5.28
C GLU A 84 6.40 15.20 4.58
N HIS A 85 5.32 15.11 5.34
CA HIS A 85 3.94 15.07 4.82
C HIS A 85 2.95 15.70 5.80
N ASN A 86 1.75 16.04 5.31
CA ASN A 86 0.65 16.57 6.14
C ASN A 86 -0.55 15.62 6.24
N SER A 87 -0.46 14.40 5.70
CA SER A 87 -1.55 13.41 5.76
C SER A 87 -1.83 12.93 7.19
N GLU A 88 -3.10 12.74 7.51
CA GLU A 88 -3.54 12.19 8.80
C GLU A 88 -3.65 10.66 8.81
N SER A 89 -3.48 10.03 7.64
CA SER A 89 -3.64 8.60 7.41
C SER A 89 -2.64 8.07 6.38
N PHE A 90 -2.46 6.74 6.37
CA PHE A 90 -1.37 6.06 5.66
C PHE A 90 -1.83 4.86 4.83
N ALA A 91 -1.25 4.73 3.63
CA ALA A 91 -1.37 3.57 2.77
C ALA A 91 -0.06 2.79 2.79
N ILE A 92 -0.07 1.57 3.33
CA ILE A 92 1.14 0.76 3.50
C ILE A 92 1.18 -0.35 2.45
N ALA A 93 2.25 -0.36 1.64
CA ALA A 93 2.48 -1.37 0.62
C ALA A 93 3.63 -2.30 1.01
N LEU A 94 3.40 -3.61 1.06
CA LEU A 94 4.48 -4.59 1.23
C LEU A 94 5.06 -4.98 -0.14
N ASP A 95 6.17 -4.34 -0.55
CA ASP A 95 6.81 -4.49 -1.86
C ASP A 95 8.33 -4.72 -1.77
N GLY A 96 8.70 -5.83 -1.12
CA GLY A 96 10.11 -6.16 -0.85
C GLY A 96 11.06 -6.20 -2.07
N SER A 97 10.55 -6.23 -3.30
CA SER A 97 11.34 -6.30 -4.54
C SER A 97 11.20 -5.07 -5.44
N ALA A 98 10.64 -3.96 -4.94
CA ALA A 98 10.50 -2.70 -5.70
C ALA A 98 9.82 -2.89 -7.06
N LYS A 99 8.64 -3.52 -7.07
CA LYS A 99 7.84 -3.78 -8.27
C LYS A 99 6.76 -2.75 -8.53
N LEU A 100 6.38 -1.94 -7.54
CA LEU A 100 5.32 -0.94 -7.68
C LEU A 100 5.84 0.32 -8.39
N GLY A 101 5.03 0.83 -9.34
CA GLY A 101 5.31 2.08 -10.06
C GLY A 101 4.70 3.30 -9.38
N TRP A 102 5.34 3.82 -8.35
CA TRP A 102 4.87 5.04 -7.66
C TRP A 102 5.11 6.29 -8.50
N LYS A 103 4.06 7.09 -8.73
CA LYS A 103 4.15 8.39 -9.42
C LYS A 103 4.09 9.58 -8.46
N GLU A 104 3.49 9.39 -7.31
CA GLU A 104 3.29 10.39 -6.25
C GLU A 104 3.35 9.71 -4.88
N ALA A 105 3.57 10.51 -3.83
CA ALA A 105 3.70 10.02 -2.46
C ALA A 105 2.36 9.80 -1.74
N THR A 106 1.24 10.03 -2.41
CA THR A 106 -0.10 9.89 -1.82
C THR A 106 -0.96 8.93 -2.63
N MET A 107 -1.83 8.19 -1.95
CA MET A 107 -2.83 7.31 -2.57
C MET A 107 -4.16 7.56 -1.88
N GLN A 108 -5.18 7.97 -2.64
CA GLN A 108 -6.53 8.24 -2.09
C GLN A 108 -6.55 9.22 -0.89
N GLY A 109 -5.57 10.13 -0.82
CA GLY A 109 -5.41 11.10 0.28
C GLY A 109 -4.47 10.64 1.40
N ASP A 110 -4.12 9.36 1.43
CA ASP A 110 -3.19 8.79 2.42
C ASP A 110 -1.74 8.98 2.00
N HIS A 111 -0.86 9.21 2.97
CA HIS A 111 0.58 9.18 2.70
C HIS A 111 1.05 7.74 2.50
N VAL A 112 1.79 7.50 1.42
CA VAL A 112 2.27 6.16 1.08
C VAL A 112 3.54 5.82 1.84
N ILE A 113 3.54 4.64 2.44
CA ILE A 113 4.73 3.98 3.00
C ILE A 113 4.92 2.66 2.26
N THR A 114 6.03 2.51 1.55
CA THR A 114 6.38 1.23 0.92
C THR A 114 7.42 0.49 1.74
N VAL A 115 7.12 -0.73 2.14
CA VAL A 115 8.04 -1.61 2.87
C VAL A 115 8.85 -2.43 1.88
N LEU A 116 10.17 -2.30 1.95
CA LEU A 116 11.13 -2.82 1.00
C LEU A 116 12.07 -3.84 1.67
N THR A 117 12.96 -4.44 0.89
CA THR A 117 14.13 -5.13 1.43
C THR A 117 15.39 -4.40 0.97
N GLU A 118 16.52 -4.65 1.63
CA GLU A 118 17.82 -4.10 1.20
C GLU A 118 18.26 -4.59 -0.19
N GLY A 119 17.57 -5.57 -0.78
CA GLY A 119 17.84 -6.06 -2.14
C GLY A 119 17.38 -5.13 -3.25
N VAL A 120 16.66 -4.04 -2.95
CA VAL A 120 16.14 -3.12 -3.97
C VAL A 120 17.23 -2.24 -4.59
N PRO A 121 17.04 -1.78 -5.85
CA PRO A 121 18.00 -0.89 -6.50
C PRO A 121 17.99 0.52 -5.87
N ASP A 122 19.17 1.10 -5.70
CA ASP A 122 19.33 2.50 -5.26
C ASP A 122 18.58 3.48 -6.17
N ALA A 123 18.54 3.21 -7.48
CA ALA A 123 17.80 4.01 -8.45
C ALA A 123 16.29 4.11 -8.14
N TYR A 124 15.72 3.08 -7.52
CA TYR A 124 14.32 3.09 -7.07
C TYR A 124 14.17 3.93 -5.82
N LEU A 125 15.02 3.74 -4.81
CA LEU A 125 15.01 4.57 -3.60
C LEU A 125 15.21 6.06 -3.92
N ALA A 126 16.04 6.35 -4.92
CA ALA A 126 16.29 7.71 -5.39
C ALA A 126 15.03 8.36 -5.98
N HIS A 127 14.26 7.57 -6.73
CA HIS A 127 12.95 8.00 -7.22
C HIS A 127 11.96 8.24 -6.09
N LEU A 128 11.90 7.33 -5.10
CA LEU A 128 11.00 7.51 -3.95
C LEU A 128 11.32 8.78 -3.14
N LYS A 129 12.61 9.06 -2.90
CA LYS A 129 13.05 10.30 -2.24
C LYS A 129 12.64 11.54 -3.02
N ASP A 130 12.78 11.53 -4.34
CA ASP A 130 12.43 12.66 -5.21
C ASP A 130 10.95 13.03 -5.12
N ILE A 131 10.07 12.02 -5.08
CA ILE A 131 8.61 12.25 -4.99
C ILE A 131 8.13 12.42 -3.54
N GLY A 132 9.01 12.28 -2.55
CA GLY A 132 8.65 12.36 -1.13
C GLY A 132 7.86 11.14 -0.63
N LEU A 133 8.01 9.97 -1.24
CA LEU A 133 7.36 8.74 -0.80
C LEU A 133 8.20 8.08 0.29
N SER A 134 7.59 7.74 1.42
CA SER A 134 8.30 7.11 2.53
C SER A 134 8.55 5.64 2.27
N TYR A 135 9.71 5.16 2.70
CA TYR A 135 10.05 3.74 2.63
C TYR A 135 10.76 3.28 3.89
N ILE A 136 10.54 2.01 4.21
CA ILE A 136 11.13 1.29 5.34
C ILE A 136 11.69 -0.01 4.81
#